data_AF-A0A2N9XXH7-F1
#
_entry.id   AF-A0A2N9XXH7-F1
#
_cell.length_a   1.000
_cell.length_b   1.000
_cell.length_c   1.000
_cell.angle_alpha   90.00
_cell.angle_beta   90.00
_cell.angle_gamma   90.00
#
_symmetry.space_group_name_H-M   'P 1'
#
loop_
_entity.id
_entity.type
_entity.pdbx_description
1 polymer ?
#
loop_
_entity_poly.entity_id
_entity_poly.type
_entity_poly.pdbx_seq_one_letter_code
_entity_poly.pdbx_strand_id
1 'polypeptide(L)' 'MNNVIYKPVNAGIHVVVFRTILKKEKSNNPKKIHQGKCKSVKKVIAEKTLDGWEAAHAWSNQFLV' A
#
# COMPACT_ATOMS: atom_id res chain seq x y z
N MET A 1 10.93 2.96 -7.67
CA MET A 1 9.68 3.38 -7.02
C MET A 1 8.62 2.34 -7.35
N ASN A 2 8.08 1.62 -6.37
CA ASN A 2 7.03 0.63 -6.66
C ASN A 2 5.68 1.37 -6.73
N ASN A 3 5.18 1.53 -7.95
CA ASN A 3 3.87 2.13 -8.20
C ASN A 3 2.80 1.12 -7.77
N VAL A 4 1.88 1.57 -6.90
CA VAL A 4 0.69 0.79 -6.57
C VAL A 4 -0.40 1.20 -7.53
N ILE A 5 -0.86 0.25 -8.35
CA ILE A 5 -2.04 0.46 -9.18
C ILE A 5 -3.24 0.12 -8.30
N TYR A 6 -3.93 1.16 -7.83
CA TYR A 6 -5.17 1.03 -7.09
C TYR A 6 -6.35 1.26 -8.05
N LYS A 7 -7.28 0.30 -8.11
CA LYS A 7 -8.49 0.38 -8.92
C LYS A 7 -9.69 0.18 -7.99
N PRO A 8 -10.40 1.24 -7.61
CA PRO A 8 -11.57 1.12 -6.76
C PRO A 8 -12.69 0.38 -7.51
N VAL A 9 -13.38 -0.53 -6.81
CA VAL A 9 -14.53 -1.29 -7.35
C VAL A 9 -15.83 -0.47 -7.25
N ASN A 10 -15.95 0.34 -6.19
CA ASN A 10 -17.14 1.15 -5.91
C ASN A 10 -16.83 2.65 -6.02
N ALA A 11 -17.84 3.45 -6.34
CA ALA A 11 -17.76 4.91 -6.25
C ALA A 11 -17.75 5.35 -4.77
N GLY A 12 -16.98 6.38 -4.44
CA GLY A 12 -16.84 6.89 -3.08
C GLY A 12 -15.43 7.37 -2.76
N ILE A 13 -15.20 7.83 -1.53
CA ILE A 13 -13.88 8.24 -1.07
C ILE A 13 -13.18 7.02 -0.47
N HIS A 14 -12.03 6.67 -1.03
CA HIS A 14 -11.27 5.49 -0.62
C HIS A 14 -10.07 5.89 0.23
N VAL A 15 -10.08 5.47 1.49
CA VAL A 15 -8.93 5.58 2.38
C VAL A 15 -8.15 4.27 2.30
N VAL A 16 -6.96 4.34 1.70
CA VAL A 16 -6.11 3.17 1.46
C VAL A 16 -4.83 3.28 2.28
N VAL A 17 -4.60 2.31 3.15
CA VAL A 17 -3.39 2.23 3.97
C VAL A 17 -2.41 1.25 3.32
N PHE A 18 -1.22 1.74 3.02
CA PHE A 18 -0.13 0.93 2.45
C PHE A 18 0.93 0.62 3.49
N ARG A 19 1.39 -0.64 3.51
CA ARG A 19 2.62 -1.02 4.18
C ARG A 19 3.70 -1.30 3.16
N THR A 20 4.89 -0.75 3.38
CA THR A 20 6.08 -1.10 2.60
C THR A 20 6.74 -2.32 3.22
N ILE A 21 6.95 -3.37 2.42
CA ILE A 21 7.63 -4.60 2.83
C ILE A 21 8.83 -4.86 1.92
N LEU A 22 9.93 -5.36 2.49
CA LEU A 22 11.07 -5.82 1.71
C LEU A 22 10.81 -7.24 1.26
N LYS A 23 10.74 -7.44 -0.07
CA LYS A 23 10.62 -8.77 -0.67
C LYS A 23 11.95 -9.13 -1.32
N LYS A 24 12.55 -10.24 -0.88
CA LYS A 24 13.75 -10.80 -1.50
C LYS A 24 13.36 -11.40 -2.85
N GLU A 25 14.06 -11.04 -3.92
CA GLU A 25 13.84 -11.69 -5.21
C GLU A 25 14.33 -13.13 -5.14
N LYS A 26 13.54 -14.07 -5.66
CA LYS A 26 13.99 -15.45 -5.84
C LYS A 26 15.12 -15.44 -6.87
N SER A 27 16.32 -15.82 -6.44
CA SER A 27 17.43 -16.11 -7.35
C SER A 27 17.20 -17.49 -7.95
N ASN A 28 17.12 -17.58 -9.28
CA ASN A 28 17.10 -18.87 -9.99
C ASN A 28 18.49 -19.55 -9.99
N ASN A 29 19.54 -18.86 -9.53
CA ASN A 29 20.87 -19.41 -9.40
C ASN A 29 21.11 -19.91 -7.96
N PRO A 30 21.25 -21.23 -7.74
CA PRO A 30 21.42 -21.82 -6.41
C PRO A 30 22.71 -21.39 -5.71
N LYS A 31 23.74 -20.94 -6.45
CA LYS A 31 24.98 -20.41 -5.85
C LYS A 31 24.86 -18.97 -5.34
N LYS A 32 23.76 -18.26 -5.63
CA LYS A 32 23.54 -16.84 -5.28
C LYS A 32 22.29 -16.61 -4.43
N ILE A 33 21.74 -17.66 -3.80
CA ILE A 33 20.51 -17.60 -2.97
C ILE A 33 20.63 -16.52 -1.87
N HIS A 34 21.83 -16.35 -1.31
CA HIS A 34 22.07 -15.36 -0.26
C HIS A 34 22.22 -13.93 -0.79
N GLN A 35 22.67 -13.75 -2.04
CA GLN A 35 22.96 -12.47 -2.69
C GLN A 35 21.76 -11.85 -3.44
N GLY A 36 20.55 -12.42 -3.32
CA GLY A 36 19.36 -11.90 -3.98
C GLY A 36 19.06 -10.45 -3.59
N LYS A 37 18.85 -9.58 -4.58
CA LYS A 37 18.46 -8.18 -4.38
C LYS A 37 17.11 -8.12 -3.65
N CYS A 38 17.00 -7.22 -2.67
CA CYS A 38 15.73 -6.92 -2.02
C CYS A 38 15.04 -5.78 -2.76
N LYS A 39 13.74 -5.93 -3.04
CA LYS A 39 12.88 -4.87 -3.58
C LYS A 39 11.85 -4.45 -2.55
N SER A 40 11.65 -3.14 -2.41
CA SER A 40 10.61 -2.57 -1.56
C SER A 40 9.25 -2.64 -2.25
N VAL A 41 8.34 -3.47 -1.77
CA VAL A 41 6.99 -3.62 -2.32
C VAL A 41 5.99 -2.92 -1.42
N LYS A 42 5.16 -2.04 -1.96
CA LYS A 42 4.01 -1.47 -1.26
C LYS A 42 2.85 -2.46 -1.38
N LYS A 43 2.24 -2.81 -0.25
CA LYS A 43 1.06 -3.68 -0.17
C LYS A 43 -0.06 -2.93 0.53
N VAL A 44 -1.27 -2.95 -0.02
CA VAL A 44 -2.47 -2.47 0.67
C VAL A 44 -2.74 -3.40 1.86
N ILE A 45 -2.89 -2.82 3.05
CA ILE A 45 -3.19 -3.58 4.28
C ILE A 45 -4.59 -3.28 4.82
N ALA A 46 -5.17 -2.14 4.45
CA ALA A 46 -6.54 -1.79 4.76
C ALA A 46 -7.07 -0.85 3.68
N GLU A 47 -8.36 -1.02 3.38
CA GLU A 47 -9.13 -0.19 2.47
C GLU A 47 -10.48 0.08 3.11
N LYS A 48 -10.87 1.34 3.20
CA LYS A 48 -12.19 1.75 3.67
C LYS A 48 -12.78 2.72 2.67
N THR A 49 -13.98 2.41 2.19
CA THR A 49 -14.79 3.34 1.40
C THR A 49 -15.65 4.14 2.39
N LEU A 50 -15.54 5.46 2.32
CA LEU A 50 -16.28 6.41 3.14
C LEU A 50 -17.26 7.16 2.25
N ASP A 51 -18.40 7.53 2.83
CA ASP A 51 -19.26 8.55 2.23
C ASP A 51 -18.65 9.96 2.38
N GLY A 52 -19.26 10.95 1.72
CA GLY A 52 -18.73 12.32 1.69
C GLY A 52 -18.62 12.96 3.08
N TRP A 53 -19.54 12.63 4.00
CA TRP A 53 -19.54 13.15 5.36
C TRP A 53 -18.43 12.48 6.17
N GLU A 54 -18.40 11.15 6.20
CA GLU A 54 -17.42 10.37 6.94
C GLU A 54 -15.98 10.70 6.51
N ALA A 55 -15.76 10.94 5.21
CA ALA A 55 -14.46 11.35 4.70
C ALA A 55 -14.04 12.75 5.16
N ALA A 56 -14.96 13.72 5.12
CA ALA A 56 -14.67 15.08 5.59
C ALA A 56 -14.33 15.09 7.10
N HIS A 57 -15.02 14.28 7.89
CA HIS A 57 -14.75 14.12 9.32
C HIS A 57 -13.42 13.40 9.58
N ALA A 58 -13.10 12.36 8.80
CA ALA A 58 -11.82 11.65 8.92
C ALA A 58 -10.62 12.57 8.54
N TRP A 59 -10.80 13.43 7.54
CA TRP A 59 -9.78 14.40 7.13
C TRP A 59 -9.60 15.51 8.16
N SER A 60 -10.66 16.05 8.76
CA SER A 60 -10.52 17.12 9.76
C SER A 60 -9.73 16.67 11.00
N ASN A 61 -9.92 15.42 11.44
CA ASN A 61 -9.16 14.82 12.53
C ASN A 61 -7.69 14.56 12.19
N GLN A 62 -7.31 14.49 10.91
CA GLN A 62 -5.94 14.19 10.49
C GLN A 62 -5.00 15.41 10.56
N PHE A 63 -5.55 16.64 10.57
CA PHE A 63 -4.81 17.90 10.65
C PHE A 63 -4.92 18.59 12.03
N LEU A 64 -5.54 17.93 13.01
CA LEU A 64 -5.78 18.46 14.36
C LEU A 64 -4.73 17.97 15.39
N VAL A 65 -3.55 17.55 14.90
CA VAL A 65 -2.37 17.17 15.71
C VAL A 65 -1.31 18.26 15.62
#